data_AF-A0A1Q8DP25-F1
#
_entry.id   AF-A0A1Q8DP25-F1
#
_cell.length_a   1.000
_cell.length_b   1.000
_cell.length_c   1.000
_cell.angle_alpha   90.00
_cell.angle_beta   90.00
_cell.angle_gamma   90.00
#
_symmetry.space_group_name_H-M   'P 1'
#
loop_
_entity.id
_entity.type
_entity.pdbx_description
1 polymer ?
#
loop_
_entity_poly.entity_id
_entity_poly.type
_entity_poly.pdbx_seq_one_letter_code
_entity_poly.pdbx_strand_id
1 'polypeptide(L)'
;MTEPFFKAQLPMPPSVNHYWAKSVKRAKGKQYVHVRLSDRAKKFRSDVVAQVADIAQRHGSIRTQNGRIRAVVTLHGATKQSYDVDNFMKGIGDALTHSLVYKDDKQIDELFIKRGEVTKGGQATIELYEIVDNTVWNSVMDFIRGVKR
;
A
#
# COMPACT_ATOMS: atom_id res chain seq x y z
N MET A 1 -20.29 7.82 2.89
CA MET A 1 -19.11 7.14 2.34
C MET A 1 -18.42 6.44 3.49
N THR A 2 -17.93 5.21 3.29
CA THR A 2 -17.23 4.47 4.35
C THR A 2 -15.92 5.19 4.68
N GLU A 3 -15.64 5.44 5.96
CA GLU A 3 -14.37 6.02 6.39
C GLU A 3 -13.22 5.00 6.18
N PRO A 4 -11.99 5.47 5.87
CA PRO A 4 -10.85 4.57 5.75
C PRO A 4 -10.47 4.02 7.12
N PHE A 5 -10.20 2.71 7.21
CA PHE A 5 -9.67 2.12 8.45
C PHE A 5 -8.21 2.49 8.69
N PHE A 6 -7.50 2.91 7.64
CA PHE A 6 -6.14 3.40 7.71
C PHE A 6 -5.94 4.57 6.74
N LYS A 7 -5.42 5.68 7.25
CA LYS A 7 -5.06 6.86 6.47
C LYS A 7 -3.72 7.41 6.96
N ALA A 8 -2.78 7.58 6.03
CA ALA A 8 -1.46 8.11 6.37
C ALA A 8 -0.84 8.89 5.21
N GLN A 9 0.01 9.85 5.55
CA GLN A 9 0.93 10.50 4.61
C GLN A 9 2.31 9.87 4.78
N LEU A 10 2.69 9.01 3.85
CA LEU A 10 3.98 8.32 3.85
C LEU A 10 5.01 9.15 3.06
N PRO A 11 6.31 8.99 3.34
CA PRO A 11 7.35 9.53 2.47
C PRO A 11 7.19 9.00 1.04
N MET A 12 7.77 9.68 0.05
CA MET A 12 7.75 9.16 -1.32
C MET A 12 8.53 7.84 -1.38
N PRO A 13 7.93 6.72 -1.82
CA PRO A 13 8.64 5.46 -1.99
C PRO A 13 9.71 5.58 -3.08
N PRO A 14 10.78 4.76 -3.04
CA PRO A 14 11.64 4.61 -4.20
C PRO A 14 10.85 3.98 -5.35
N SER A 15 11.05 4.49 -6.58
CA SER A 15 10.51 3.86 -7.79
C SER A 15 10.90 2.38 -7.88
N VAL A 16 10.12 1.52 -8.54
CA VAL A 16 10.44 0.08 -8.76
C VAL A 16 11.86 -0.11 -9.26
N ASN A 17 12.32 0.74 -10.19
CA ASN A 17 13.68 0.70 -10.74
C ASN A 17 14.79 0.87 -9.68
N HIS A 18 14.49 1.61 -8.62
CA HIS A 18 15.38 1.85 -7.48
C HIS A 18 15.02 0.99 -6.26
N TYR A 19 13.98 0.16 -6.35
CA TYR A 19 13.51 -0.69 -5.25
C TYR A 19 14.42 -1.92 -5.09
N TRP A 20 14.84 -2.50 -6.21
CA TRP A 20 15.67 -3.69 -6.25
C TRP A 20 17.13 -3.35 -6.54
N ALA A 21 18.04 -3.91 -5.75
CA ALA A 21 19.47 -3.90 -6.03
C ALA A 21 19.90 -5.27 -6.58
N LYS A 22 20.68 -5.24 -7.66
CA LYS A 22 21.24 -6.43 -8.30
C LYS A 22 22.74 -6.50 -8.02
N SER A 23 23.24 -7.67 -7.66
CA SER A 23 24.67 -7.94 -7.60
C SER A 23 25.00 -9.27 -8.27
N VAL A 24 26.15 -9.35 -8.93
CA VAL A 24 26.64 -10.61 -9.50
C VAL A 24 27.41 -11.34 -8.43
N LYS A 25 26.99 -12.57 -8.12
CA LYS A 25 27.70 -13.47 -7.22
C LYS A 25 28.32 -14.61 -8.01
N ARG A 26 29.46 -15.11 -7.55
CA ARG A 26 30.12 -16.29 -8.10
C ARG A 26 30.14 -17.39 -7.05
N ALA A 27 29.63 -18.57 -7.40
CA ALA A 27 29.69 -19.75 -6.55
C ALA A 27 29.88 -20.98 -7.42
N LYS A 28 30.74 -21.92 -6.99
CA LYS A 28 31.04 -23.17 -7.72
C LYS A 28 31.37 -22.94 -9.20
N GLY A 29 32.18 -21.92 -9.49
CA GLY A 29 32.57 -21.56 -10.85
C GLY A 29 31.51 -20.84 -11.70
N LYS A 30 30.23 -20.82 -11.29
CA LYS A 30 29.12 -20.19 -12.01
C LYS A 30 28.84 -18.78 -11.48
N GLN A 31 28.51 -17.86 -12.39
CA GLN A 31 28.01 -16.52 -12.06
C GLN A 31 26.48 -16.52 -12.07
N TYR A 32 25.87 -15.85 -11.10
CA TYR A 32 24.42 -15.63 -11.07
C TYR A 32 24.09 -14.24 -10.53
N VAL A 33 22.93 -13.73 -10.94
CA VAL A 33 22.41 -12.43 -10.48
C VAL A 33 21.63 -12.65 -9.19
N HIS A 34 22.07 -11.99 -8.12
CA HIS A 34 21.39 -11.97 -6.84
C HIS A 34 20.61 -10.65 -6.71
N VAL A 35 19.29 -10.74 -6.53
CA VAL A 35 18.40 -9.58 -6.37
C VAL A 35 18.01 -9.43 -4.92
N ARG A 36 18.11 -8.22 -4.38
CA ARG A 36 17.76 -7.88 -2.99
C ARG A 36 17.06 -6.53 -2.94
N LEU A 37 16.48 -6.16 -1.80
CA LEU A 37 16.06 -4.78 -1.56
C LEU A 37 17.28 -3.84 -1.62
N SER A 38 17.09 -2.71 -2.29
CA SER A 38 18.04 -1.60 -2.24
C SER A 38 18.05 -0.97 -0.85
N ASP A 39 19.11 -0.23 -0.53
CA ASP A 39 19.20 0.40 0.78
C ASP A 39 18.18 1.55 0.93
N ARG A 40 17.76 2.17 -0.19
CA ARG A 40 16.62 3.09 -0.23
C ARG A 40 15.30 2.38 0.10
N ALA A 41 15.06 1.18 -0.44
CA ALA A 41 13.86 0.41 -0.15
C ALA A 41 13.81 -0.04 1.31
N LYS A 42 14.94 -0.51 1.87
CA LYS A 42 15.04 -0.86 3.29
C LYS A 42 14.76 0.34 4.20
N LYS A 43 15.36 1.51 3.88
CA LYS A 43 15.11 2.74 4.63
C LYS A 43 13.64 3.13 4.57
N PHE A 44 13.06 3.17 3.38
CA PHE A 44 11.64 3.50 3.20
C PHE A 44 10.74 2.58 4.03
N ARG A 45 10.96 1.26 3.97
CA ARG A 45 10.22 0.28 4.76
C ARG A 45 10.36 0.52 6.27
N SER A 46 11.57 0.82 6.75
CA SER A 46 11.81 1.16 8.16
C SER A 46 11.09 2.44 8.59
N ASP A 47 11.12 3.48 7.74
CA ASP A 47 10.46 4.75 8.02
C ASP A 47 8.94 4.57 8.12
N VAL A 48 8.34 3.78 7.22
CA VAL A 48 6.90 3.46 7.24
C VAL A 48 6.52 2.67 8.49
N VAL A 49 7.30 1.66 8.89
CA VAL A 49 7.03 0.89 10.12
C VAL A 49 7.04 1.81 11.34
N ALA A 50 8.03 2.69 11.46
CA ALA A 50 8.11 3.65 12.57
C ALA A 50 6.89 4.59 12.58
N GLN A 51 6.49 5.09 11.40
CA GLN A 51 5.35 5.98 11.28
C GLN A 51 4.01 5.30 11.61
N VAL A 52 3.80 4.05 11.18
CA VAL A 52 2.61 3.28 11.54
C VAL A 52 2.55 3.01 13.04
N ALA A 53 3.69 2.69 13.65
CA ALA A 53 3.76 2.50 15.10
C ALA A 53 3.40 3.78 15.87
N ASP A 54 3.89 4.95 15.43
CA ASP A 54 3.55 6.25 16.02
C ASP A 54 2.06 6.60 15.84
N ILE A 55 1.47 6.32 14.68
CA ILE A 55 0.01 6.48 14.46
C ILE A 55 -0.77 5.59 15.43
N ALA A 56 -0.36 4.32 15.59
CA ALA A 56 -1.01 3.39 16.52
C ALA A 56 -0.89 3.82 18.00
N GLN A 57 0.21 4.47 18.38
CA GLN A 57 0.35 5.03 19.72
C GLN A 57 -0.58 6.24 19.94
N ARG A 58 -0.75 7.10 18.93
CA ARG A 58 -1.55 8.33 19.03
C ARG A 58 -3.06 8.10 18.93
N HIS A 59 -3.50 7.14 18.13
CA HIS A 59 -4.92 6.93 17.79
C HIS A 59 -5.51 5.63 18.35
N GLY A 60 -4.75 4.91 19.19
CA GLY A 60 -5.09 3.56 19.61
C GLY A 60 -4.59 2.52 18.62
N SER A 61 -4.52 1.26 19.06
CA SER A 61 -3.93 0.16 18.28
C SER A 61 -4.55 0.07 16.87
N ILE A 62 -3.72 0.17 15.83
CA ILE A 62 -4.12 -0.18 14.46
C ILE A 62 -4.30 -1.69 14.43
N ARG A 63 -5.54 -2.16 14.26
CA ARG A 63 -5.80 -3.58 14.06
C ARG A 63 -5.40 -3.95 12.64
N THR A 64 -4.63 -5.02 12.49
CA THR A 64 -4.32 -5.59 11.18
C THR A 64 -5.62 -6.00 10.49
N GLN A 65 -5.88 -5.44 9.31
CA GLN A 65 -7.06 -5.78 8.52
C GLN A 65 -6.93 -7.18 7.90
N ASN A 66 -7.96 -8.00 8.04
CA ASN A 66 -8.05 -9.37 7.49
C ASN A 66 -8.99 -9.47 6.27
N GLY A 67 -9.86 -8.47 6.05
CA GLY A 67 -10.80 -8.42 4.93
C GLY A 67 -10.15 -8.02 3.60
N ARG A 68 -11.01 -7.90 2.56
CA ARG A 68 -10.65 -7.35 1.25
C ARG A 68 -10.53 -5.84 1.31
N ILE A 69 -9.56 -5.29 0.60
CA ILE A 69 -9.12 -3.90 0.74
C ILE A 69 -9.27 -3.18 -0.59
N ARG A 70 -9.84 -1.97 -0.51
CA ARG A 70 -9.71 -0.94 -1.53
C ARG A 70 -8.61 0.03 -1.10
N ALA A 71 -7.58 0.18 -1.93
CA ALA A 71 -6.49 1.11 -1.70
C ALA A 71 -6.63 2.32 -2.63
N VAL A 72 -6.62 3.51 -2.04
CA VAL A 72 -6.53 4.79 -2.76
C VAL A 72 -5.18 5.42 -2.43
N VAL A 73 -4.39 5.67 -3.47
CA VAL A 73 -3.03 6.22 -3.39
C VAL A 73 -2.98 7.53 -4.16
N THR A 74 -2.60 8.60 -3.48
CA THR A 74 -2.34 9.90 -4.10
C THR A 74 -0.84 10.19 -4.03
N LEU A 75 -0.18 10.30 -5.18
CA LEU A 75 1.24 10.56 -5.28
C LEU A 75 1.49 12.05 -5.47
N HIS A 76 2.20 12.66 -4.52
CA HIS A 76 2.61 14.06 -4.55
C HIS A 76 4.09 14.13 -4.93
N GLY A 77 4.37 14.56 -6.16
CA GLY A 77 5.75 14.66 -6.65
C GLY A 77 6.54 15.72 -5.89
N ALA A 78 7.85 15.50 -5.71
CA ALA A 78 8.74 16.51 -5.13
C ALA A 78 8.95 17.73 -6.06
N THR A 79 8.80 17.51 -7.37
CA THR A 79 8.90 18.51 -8.43
C THR A 79 7.83 18.21 -9.50
N LYS A 80 7.76 19.04 -10.55
CA LYS A 80 6.90 18.83 -11.72
C LYS A 80 7.45 17.78 -12.71
N GLN A 81 8.49 17.04 -12.35
CA GLN A 81 9.03 15.98 -13.20
C GLN A 81 7.97 14.89 -13.44
N SER A 82 7.90 14.41 -14.68
CA SER A 82 7.04 13.28 -15.03
C SER A 82 7.57 11.99 -14.40
N TYR A 83 6.66 11.13 -14.00
CA TYR A 83 6.94 9.79 -13.45
C TYR A 83 5.77 8.87 -13.73
N ASP A 84 6.00 7.57 -13.87
CA ASP A 84 4.91 6.61 -14.01
C ASP A 84 4.25 6.39 -12.64
N VAL A 85 2.91 6.43 -12.59
CA VAL A 85 2.15 6.40 -11.32
C VAL A 85 2.21 5.04 -10.63
N ASP A 86 2.29 3.97 -11.41
CA ASP A 86 2.39 2.58 -10.96
C ASP A 86 3.78 2.25 -10.38
N ASN A 87 4.82 2.99 -10.77
CA ASN A 87 6.22 2.79 -10.39
C ASN A 87 6.49 2.89 -8.87
N PHE A 88 5.52 3.33 -8.09
CA PHE A 88 5.66 3.53 -6.65
C PHE A 88 4.88 2.51 -5.82
N MET A 89 3.93 1.80 -6.44
CA MET A 89 3.00 0.93 -5.73
C MET A 89 3.70 -0.25 -5.04
N LYS A 90 4.73 -0.82 -5.66
CA LYS A 90 5.43 -1.98 -5.07
C LYS A 90 6.07 -1.63 -3.73
N GLY A 91 6.67 -0.45 -3.63
CA GLY A 91 7.27 0.00 -2.38
C GLY A 91 6.24 0.25 -1.29
N ILE A 92 5.13 0.92 -1.64
CA ILE A 92 4.01 1.17 -0.72
C ILE A 92 3.45 -0.16 -0.21
N GLY A 93 3.14 -1.09 -1.11
CA GLY A 93 2.59 -2.39 -0.76
C GLY A 93 3.47 -3.19 0.19
N ASP A 94 4.76 -3.34 -0.13
CA ASP A 94 5.71 -4.10 0.71
C ASP A 94 5.90 -3.45 2.10
N ALA A 95 5.96 -2.12 2.15
CA ALA A 95 6.11 -1.40 3.41
C ALA A 95 4.86 -1.51 4.30
N LEU A 96 3.65 -1.39 3.74
CA LEU A 96 2.40 -1.51 4.46
C LEU A 96 2.17 -2.94 4.99
N THR A 97 2.43 -3.96 4.17
CA THR A 97 2.42 -5.37 4.60
C THR A 97 3.41 -5.59 5.74
N HIS A 98 4.64 -5.05 5.62
CA HIS A 98 5.63 -5.23 6.67
C HIS A 98 5.31 -4.50 7.97
N SER A 99 4.58 -3.39 7.89
CA SER A 99 4.07 -2.65 9.05
C SER A 99 2.82 -3.26 9.69
N LEU A 100 2.33 -4.40 9.19
CA LEU A 100 1.17 -5.13 9.69
C LEU A 100 -0.15 -4.33 9.63
N VAL A 101 -0.26 -3.36 8.73
CA VAL A 101 -1.54 -2.68 8.44
C VAL A 101 -2.54 -3.68 7.86
N TYR A 102 -2.05 -4.57 6.99
CA TYR A 102 -2.73 -5.77 6.50
C TYR A 102 -1.69 -6.90 6.33
N LYS A 103 -2.15 -8.15 6.17
CA LYS A 103 -1.28 -9.34 6.21
C LYS A 103 -0.60 -9.67 4.89
N ASP A 104 -1.31 -9.49 3.77
CA ASP A 104 -0.84 -9.88 2.43
C ASP A 104 -1.27 -8.82 1.40
N ASP A 105 -0.42 -8.51 0.43
CA ASP A 105 -0.74 -7.56 -0.66
C ASP A 105 -1.89 -8.09 -1.54
N LYS A 106 -2.10 -9.41 -1.55
CA LYS A 106 -3.27 -10.07 -2.16
C LYS A 106 -4.63 -9.70 -1.56
N GLN A 107 -4.66 -9.02 -0.42
CA GLN A 107 -5.92 -8.51 0.14
C GLN A 107 -6.43 -7.29 -0.62
N ILE A 108 -5.58 -6.61 -1.41
CA ILE A 108 -5.97 -5.45 -2.21
C ILE A 108 -6.64 -5.94 -3.50
N ASP A 109 -7.98 -5.90 -3.52
CA ASP A 109 -8.77 -6.27 -4.70
C ASP A 109 -9.06 -5.04 -5.58
N GLU A 110 -9.10 -3.85 -4.98
CA GLU A 110 -9.31 -2.59 -5.69
C GLU A 110 -8.16 -1.62 -5.44
N LEU A 111 -7.56 -1.09 -6.50
CA LEU A 111 -6.43 -0.18 -6.42
C LEU A 111 -6.65 1.05 -7.32
N PHE A 112 -6.67 2.23 -6.70
CA PHE A 112 -6.75 3.51 -7.38
C PHE A 112 -5.50 4.33 -7.09
N ILE A 113 -4.73 4.63 -8.13
CA ILE A 113 -3.55 5.49 -8.02
C ILE A 113 -3.79 6.75 -8.83
N LYS A 114 -3.60 7.91 -8.19
CA LYS A 114 -3.73 9.22 -8.84
C LYS A 114 -2.54 10.12 -8.51
N ARG A 115 -2.29 11.08 -9.40
CA ARG A 115 -1.36 12.19 -9.14
C ARG A 115 -2.06 13.21 -8.25
N GLY A 116 -1.32 13.74 -7.28
CA GLY A 116 -1.70 14.89 -6.48
C GLY A 116 -0.88 16.12 -6.85
N GLU A 117 -1.01 17.17 -6.05
CA GLU A 117 -0.22 18.39 -6.17
C GLU A 117 1.26 18.14 -5.84
N VAL A 118 2.14 19.02 -6.33
CA VAL A 118 3.58 18.98 -6.02
C VAL A 118 3.79 19.44 -4.58
N THR A 119 4.44 18.61 -3.76
CA THR A 119 4.76 18.92 -2.37
C THR A 119 6.26 18.83 -2.15
N LYS A 120 6.84 19.80 -1.41
CA LYS A 120 8.28 19.81 -1.12
C LYS A 120 8.71 18.50 -0.47
N GLY A 121 9.70 17.83 -1.06
CA GLY A 121 10.22 16.53 -0.58
C GLY A 121 9.46 15.31 -1.12
N GLY A 122 8.26 15.50 -1.68
CA GLY A 122 7.40 14.43 -2.19
C GLY A 122 6.80 13.56 -1.09
N GLN A 123 5.57 13.07 -1.32
CA GLN A 123 4.87 12.21 -0.37
C GLN A 123 3.83 11.34 -1.07
N ALA A 124 3.37 10.28 -0.40
CA ALA A 124 2.25 9.47 -0.83
C ALA A 124 1.15 9.52 0.24
N THR A 125 -0.05 9.95 -0.13
CA THR A 125 -1.23 9.83 0.74
C THR A 125 -1.92 8.51 0.45
N ILE A 126 -2.06 7.69 1.49
CA ILE A 126 -2.67 6.37 1.42
C ILE A 126 -3.97 6.38 2.22
N GLU A 127 -5.03 5.88 1.61
CA GLU A 127 -6.32 5.65 2.25
C GLU A 127 -6.74 4.20 1.94
N LEU A 128 -6.96 3.40 2.98
CA LEU A 128 -7.37 2.01 2.86
C LEU A 128 -8.77 1.83 3.44
N TYR A 129 -9.61 1.16 2.68
CA TYR A 129 -11.00 0.89 3.02
C TYR A 129 -11.25 -0.62 3.01
N GLU A 130 -12.08 -1.08 3.92
CA GLU A 130 -12.60 -2.45 3.87
C GLU A 130 -13.69 -2.52 2.80
N ILE A 131 -13.57 -3.51 1.91
CA ILE A 131 -14.62 -3.84 0.95
C ILE A 131 -15.64 -4.70 1.69
N VAL A 132 -16.75 -4.08 2.08
CA VAL A 132 -17.88 -4.79 2.68
C VAL A 132 -18.69 -5.43 1.57
N ASP A 133 -18.73 -6.75 1.56
CA ASP A 133 -19.53 -7.50 0.60
C ASP A 133 -21.03 -7.32 0.88
N ASN A 134 -21.67 -6.45 0.10
CA ASN A 134 -23.12 -6.19 0.22
C ASN A 134 -23.97 -7.31 -0.40
N THR A 135 -23.37 -8.36 -0.97
CA THR A 135 -24.11 -9.43 -1.67
C THR A 135 -25.07 -10.17 -0.73
N VAL A 136 -24.70 -10.34 0.54
CA VAL A 136 -25.58 -10.93 1.56
C VAL A 136 -26.80 -10.04 1.83
N TRP A 137 -26.58 -8.73 2.01
CA TRP A 137 -27.69 -7.79 2.22
C TRP A 137 -28.60 -7.68 1.00
N ASN A 138 -28.03 -7.67 -0.20
CA ASN A 138 -28.80 -7.68 -1.45
C ASN A 138 -29.64 -8.96 -1.56
N SER A 139 -29.06 -10.12 -1.25
CA SER A 139 -29.78 -11.41 -1.24
C SER A 139 -30.90 -11.45 -0.19
N VAL A 140 -30.65 -10.91 1.01
CA VAL A 140 -31.67 -10.77 2.07
C VAL A 140 -32.78 -9.82 1.64
N MET A 141 -32.45 -8.69 1.03
CA MET A 141 -33.44 -7.72 0.54
C MET A 141 -34.27 -8.29 -0.60
N ASP A 142 -33.65 -9.06 -1.50
CA ASP A 142 -34.35 -9.74 -2.60
C ASP A 142 -35.28 -10.85 -2.06
N PHE A 143 -34.86 -11.59 -1.03
CA PHE A 143 -35.72 -12.54 -0.32
C PHE A 143 -36.93 -11.85 0.34
N ILE A 144 -36.71 -10.77 1.10
CA ILE A 144 -37.79 -10.02 1.77
C ILE A 144 -38.78 -9.44 0.75
N ARG A 145 -38.29 -8.95 -0.40
CA ARG A 145 -39.13 -8.45 -1.50
C ARG A 145 -39.89 -9.58 -2.20
N GLY A 146 -39.30 -10.76 -2.30
CA GLY A 146 -39.93 -11.96 -2.88
C GLY A 146 -41.04 -12.57 -2.01
N VAL A 147 -40.97 -12.42 -0.68
CA VAL A 147 -41.98 -12.93 0.29
C VAL A 147 -43.23 -12.06 0.35
N LYS A 148 -43.20 -10.83 -0.20
CA LYS A 148 -44.37 -9.92 -0.26
C LYS A 148 -45.34 -10.21 -1.42
N ARG A 149 -45.31 -11.38 -2.04
CA ARG A 149 -46.29 -11.81 -3.06
C ARG A 149 -47.24 -12.86 -2.50
#